data_AF-A0A816HD82-F1
#
_entry.id   AF-A0A816HD82-F1
#
_cell.length_a   1.000
_cell.length_b   1.000
_cell.length_c   1.000
_cell.angle_alpha   90.00
_cell.angle_beta   90.00
_cell.angle_gamma   90.00
#
_symmetry.space_group_name_H-M   'P 1'
#
loop_
_entity.id
_entity.type
_entity.pdbx_description
1 polymer ?
#
loop_
_entity_poly.entity_id
_entity_poly.type
_entity_poly.pdbx_seq_one_letter_code
_entity_poly.pdbx_strand_id
1 'polypeptide(L)'
;MSNPNNINENRAALLVILCFICAGQHFYTELSNKLEATLRGYKQTSMDSNLCELLVKLTCLLVKGCDRKNIDQFSIDILKALEYISPEEKHEIRRYNGIRSLKEIALTAPLRYYHLITPIDEYFGQLFSVMADPNKYIREAFAETMRVTLTVLADREDEEQEKNLFLQMACKESMTCLASDQNDAQVHGGLLLFNELLRISDMKFESTYQDLFQSYKVMKSKVFSYKNIHRARFAFTFEQIGLSSPINIIDSLEQSSVPSQSFLMRSIFLENFLEICDQILPLIHQSKSTNAHVLIQILPRLASLNYE
;
A
#
# COMPACT_ATOMS: atom_id res chain seq x y z
N MET A 1 26.33 16.71 9.03
CA MET A 1 26.35 15.48 8.22
C MET A 1 26.21 14.33 9.21
N SER A 2 25.02 13.74 9.27
CA SER A 2 24.66 12.68 10.22
C SER A 2 25.32 11.37 9.80
N ASN A 3 25.84 10.61 10.76
CA ASN A 3 26.50 9.34 10.50
C ASN A 3 25.44 8.32 10.01
N PRO A 4 25.57 7.70 8.82
CA PRO A 4 24.54 6.81 8.25
C PRO A 4 24.19 5.62 9.16
N ASN A 5 25.07 5.28 10.10
CA ASN A 5 24.86 4.19 11.06
C ASN A 5 24.08 4.59 12.33
N ASN A 6 23.84 5.89 12.58
CA ASN A 6 23.14 6.31 13.79
C ASN A 6 21.63 6.48 13.54
N ILE A 7 20.89 5.38 13.69
CA ILE A 7 19.45 5.27 13.41
C ILE A 7 18.64 6.35 14.17
N ASN A 8 19.00 6.65 15.41
CA ASN A 8 18.27 7.61 16.23
C ASN A 8 18.47 9.06 15.76
N GLU A 9 19.65 9.43 15.29
CA GLU A 9 19.91 10.74 14.67
C GLU A 9 19.12 10.91 13.38
N ASN A 10 19.08 9.85 12.55
CA ASN A 10 18.31 9.86 11.31
C ASN A 10 16.80 9.99 11.60
N ARG A 11 16.26 9.29 12.61
CA ARG A 11 14.86 9.45 13.05
C ARG A 11 14.56 10.87 13.54
N ALA A 12 15.45 11.46 14.33
CA ALA A 12 15.29 12.83 14.81
C ALA A 12 15.31 13.84 13.65
N ALA A 13 16.23 13.68 12.70
CA ALA A 13 16.31 14.53 11.51
C ALA A 13 15.03 14.45 10.66
N LEU A 14 14.49 13.24 10.46
CA LEU A 14 13.23 13.05 9.72
C LEU A 14 12.02 13.66 10.43
N LEU A 15 11.97 13.60 11.77
CA LEU A 15 10.91 14.24 12.54
C LEU A 15 10.98 15.78 12.40
N VAL A 16 12.18 16.34 12.37
CA VAL A 16 12.36 17.78 12.13
C VAL A 16 11.86 18.17 10.75
N ILE A 17 12.19 17.40 9.72
CA ILE A 17 11.68 17.62 8.35
C ILE A 17 10.15 17.56 8.33
N LEU A 18 9.55 16.57 9.00
CA LEU A 18 8.10 16.46 9.12
C LEU A 18 7.49 17.71 9.77
N CYS A 19 8.06 18.21 10.86
CA CYS A 19 7.59 19.42 11.51
C CYS A 19 7.66 20.64 10.58
N PHE A 20 8.72 20.76 9.76
CA PHE A 20 8.81 21.81 8.75
C PHE A 20 7.73 21.70 7.67
N ILE A 21 7.42 20.48 7.24
CA ILE A 21 6.30 20.21 6.33
C ILE A 21 4.99 20.69 7.01
N CYS A 22 4.70 20.24 8.22
CA CYS A 22 3.46 20.60 8.90
C CYS A 22 3.32 22.11 9.19
N ALA A 23 4.43 22.84 9.39
CA ALA A 23 4.44 24.26 9.75
C ALA A 23 4.01 25.24 8.63
N GLY A 24 3.82 24.78 7.39
CA GLY A 24 3.07 25.54 6.37
C GLY A 24 3.86 26.19 5.21
N GLN A 25 3.12 26.49 4.14
CA GLN A 25 3.53 26.74 2.73
C GLN A 25 4.61 27.80 2.47
N HIS A 26 4.86 28.76 3.37
CA HIS A 26 5.75 29.89 3.09
C HIS A 26 7.25 29.56 3.17
N PHE A 27 7.65 28.51 3.89
CA PHE A 27 9.05 28.04 3.95
C PHE A 27 9.37 26.97 2.90
N TYR A 28 8.36 26.47 2.18
CA TYR A 28 8.49 25.31 1.31
C TYR A 28 9.29 25.59 0.05
N THR A 29 9.14 26.75 -0.58
CA THR A 29 9.66 26.97 -1.93
C THR A 29 11.18 27.12 -1.99
N GLU A 30 11.83 27.59 -0.92
CA GLU A 30 13.30 27.74 -0.86
C GLU A 30 14.01 26.48 -0.33
N LEU A 31 13.36 25.73 0.58
CA LEU A 31 13.94 24.56 1.23
C LEU A 31 13.55 23.24 0.56
N SER A 32 12.51 23.19 -0.27
CA SER A 32 12.00 21.95 -0.90
C SER A 32 13.10 21.21 -1.65
N ASN A 33 13.84 21.88 -2.52
CA ASN A 33 14.90 21.25 -3.32
C ASN A 33 16.01 20.64 -2.45
N LYS A 34 16.37 21.30 -1.34
CA LYS A 34 17.40 20.84 -0.41
C LYS A 34 16.90 19.67 0.44
N LEU A 35 15.65 19.74 0.89
CA LEU A 35 14.98 18.66 1.61
C LEU A 35 14.80 17.42 0.73
N GLU A 36 14.34 17.60 -0.51
CA GLU A 36 14.23 16.54 -1.51
C GLU A 36 15.59 15.91 -1.83
N ALA A 37 16.65 16.69 -1.98
CA ALA A 37 18.00 16.16 -2.19
C ALA A 37 18.49 15.35 -0.97
N THR A 38 18.20 15.83 0.24
CA THR A 38 18.55 15.14 1.48
C THR A 38 17.81 13.81 1.60
N LEU A 39 16.49 13.80 1.36
CA LEU A 39 15.66 12.60 1.40
C LEU A 39 16.04 11.59 0.31
N ARG A 40 16.39 12.06 -0.89
CA ARG A 40 16.93 11.20 -1.96
C ARG A 40 18.25 10.53 -1.56
N GLY A 41 19.17 11.29 -0.98
CA GLY A 41 20.43 10.74 -0.46
C GLY A 41 20.20 9.70 0.63
N TYR A 42 19.26 9.96 1.55
CA TYR A 42 18.88 8.99 2.57
C TYR A 42 18.25 7.73 1.99
N LYS A 43 17.30 7.84 1.05
CA LYS A 43 16.64 6.69 0.41
C LYS A 43 17.63 5.74 -0.29
N GLN A 44 18.70 6.28 -0.85
CA GLN A 44 19.74 5.49 -1.53
C GLN A 44 20.72 4.81 -0.57
N THR A 45 20.90 5.34 0.64
CA THR A 45 21.92 4.89 1.60
C THR A 45 21.35 4.12 2.78
N SER A 46 20.06 4.28 3.10
CA SER A 46 19.44 3.64 4.25
C SER A 46 19.04 2.20 3.96
N MET A 47 19.51 1.29 4.82
CA MET A 47 19.18 -0.14 4.79
C MET A 47 18.08 -0.52 5.81
N ASP A 48 17.52 0.44 6.56
CA ASP A 48 16.45 0.17 7.55
C ASP A 48 15.07 0.39 6.92
N SER A 49 14.27 -0.68 6.84
CA SER A 49 12.89 -0.69 6.32
C SER A 49 11.99 0.37 6.97
N ASN A 50 12.10 0.57 8.29
CA ASN A 50 11.24 1.54 9.01
C ASN A 50 11.60 2.99 8.66
N LEU A 51 12.91 3.27 8.50
CA LEU A 51 13.37 4.59 8.07
C LEU A 51 12.97 4.86 6.63
N CYS A 52 13.03 3.84 5.77
CA CYS A 52 12.64 3.97 4.36
C CYS A 52 11.16 4.26 4.20
N GLU A 53 10.28 3.61 4.97
CA GLU A 53 8.85 3.92 4.95
C GLU A 53 8.58 5.38 5.34
N LEU A 54 9.20 5.86 6.42
CA LEU A 54 9.06 7.26 6.85
C LEU A 54 9.62 8.23 5.79
N LEU A 55 10.76 7.91 5.18
CA LEU A 55 11.37 8.69 4.10
C LEU A 55 10.44 8.82 2.90
N VAL A 56 9.84 7.71 2.48
CA VAL A 56 8.89 7.69 1.36
C VAL A 56 7.66 8.54 1.68
N LYS A 57 7.06 8.37 2.87
CA LYS A 57 5.92 9.19 3.33
C LYS A 57 6.25 10.68 3.31
N LEU A 58 7.41 11.07 3.85
CA LEU A 58 7.86 12.46 3.87
C LEU A 58 8.10 13.02 2.47
N THR A 59 8.69 12.21 1.57
CA THR A 59 8.92 12.61 0.18
C THR A 59 7.59 12.88 -0.52
N CYS A 60 6.60 12.00 -0.34
CA CYS A 60 5.29 12.19 -0.94
C CYS A 60 4.56 13.42 -0.36
N LEU A 61 4.61 13.64 0.96
CA LEU A 61 4.04 14.83 1.61
C LEU A 61 4.68 16.14 1.11
N LEU A 62 6.01 16.16 0.93
CA LEU A 62 6.72 17.32 0.37
C LEU A 62 6.24 17.62 -1.04
N VAL A 63 6.14 16.59 -1.89
CA VAL A 63 5.70 16.76 -3.28
C VAL A 63 4.23 17.23 -3.34
N LYS A 64 3.37 16.73 -2.45
CA LYS A 64 1.97 17.18 -2.33
C LYS A 64 1.86 18.65 -1.93
N GLY A 65 2.71 19.14 -1.03
CA GLY A 65 2.74 20.55 -0.62
C GLY A 65 3.25 21.51 -1.69
N CYS A 66 3.95 21.02 -2.72
CA CYS A 66 4.53 21.81 -3.80
C CYS A 66 3.62 21.84 -5.04
N ASP A 67 2.56 22.66 -4.99
CA ASP A 67 1.46 22.66 -5.99
C ASP A 67 1.84 22.94 -7.46
N ARG A 68 3.07 23.38 -7.80
CA ARG A 68 3.30 24.04 -9.11
C ARG A 68 4.42 23.51 -10.02
N LYS A 69 5.26 22.53 -9.63
CA LYS A 69 6.40 22.11 -10.50
C LYS A 69 6.77 20.61 -10.56
N ASN A 70 6.08 19.71 -9.86
CA ASN A 70 6.63 18.36 -9.59
C ASN A 70 5.91 17.19 -10.31
N ILE A 71 5.27 17.41 -11.47
CA ILE A 71 4.72 16.29 -12.27
C ILE A 71 5.83 15.30 -12.62
N ASP A 72 7.00 15.80 -13.01
CA ASP A 72 8.16 14.97 -13.37
C ASP A 72 8.69 14.15 -12.20
N GLN A 73 8.56 14.64 -10.96
CA GLN A 73 9.18 13.99 -9.81
C GLN A 73 8.48 12.66 -9.46
N PHE A 74 7.15 12.62 -9.47
CA PHE A 74 6.42 11.36 -9.26
C PHE A 74 6.68 10.37 -10.39
N SER A 75 6.76 10.83 -11.64
CA SER A 75 7.11 9.99 -12.78
C SER A 75 8.49 9.34 -12.61
N ILE A 76 9.49 10.14 -12.22
CA ILE A 76 10.86 9.65 -11.94
C ILE A 76 10.84 8.65 -10.77
N ASP A 77 10.07 8.93 -9.72
CA ASP A 77 10.02 8.08 -8.53
C ASP A 77 9.30 6.75 -8.79
N ILE A 78 8.28 6.73 -9.66
CA ILE A 78 7.64 5.49 -10.12
C ILE A 78 8.62 4.67 -10.95
N LEU A 79 9.29 5.27 -11.94
CA LEU A 79 10.27 4.54 -12.78
C LEU A 79 11.40 3.94 -11.95
N LYS A 80 11.92 4.66 -10.95
CA LYS A 80 12.92 4.13 -10.02
C LYS A 80 12.37 3.04 -9.11
N ALA A 81 11.13 3.16 -8.68
CA ALA A 81 10.49 2.13 -7.87
C ALA A 81 10.31 0.84 -8.68
N LEU A 82 9.94 0.96 -9.97
CA LEU A 82 9.85 -0.14 -10.92
C LEU A 82 11.21 -0.83 -11.13
N GLU A 83 12.28 -0.05 -11.30
CA GLU A 83 13.66 -0.57 -11.36
C GLU A 83 14.01 -1.39 -10.11
N TYR A 84 13.63 -0.91 -8.92
CA TYR A 84 13.89 -1.60 -7.66
C TYR A 84 13.09 -2.87 -7.45
N ILE A 85 11.90 -3.02 -8.05
CA ILE A 85 11.10 -4.25 -7.94
C ILE A 85 11.42 -5.26 -9.04
N SER A 86 12.29 -4.89 -9.98
CA SER A 86 12.71 -5.79 -11.05
C SER A 86 13.31 -7.09 -10.49
N PRO A 87 13.14 -8.22 -11.20
CA PRO A 87 13.69 -9.51 -10.77
C PRO A 87 15.22 -9.53 -10.72
N GLU A 88 15.88 -8.54 -11.34
CA GLU A 88 17.34 -8.40 -11.35
C GLU A 88 17.89 -7.82 -10.03
N GLU A 89 17.07 -7.07 -9.28
CA GLU A 89 17.50 -6.42 -8.03
C GLU A 89 17.63 -7.46 -6.90
N LYS A 90 18.87 -7.65 -6.44
CA LYS A 90 19.21 -8.66 -5.44
C LYS A 90 18.93 -8.18 -4.01
N HIS A 91 18.95 -6.87 -3.77
CA HIS A 91 18.79 -6.31 -2.44
C HIS A 91 17.32 -6.26 -2.02
N GLU A 92 16.95 -7.15 -1.10
CA GLU A 92 15.57 -7.27 -0.59
C GLU A 92 15.00 -5.95 -0.03
N ILE A 93 15.82 -5.14 0.65
CA ILE A 93 15.41 -3.86 1.21
C ILE A 93 15.06 -2.86 0.10
N ARG A 94 15.80 -2.88 -1.02
CA ARG A 94 15.49 -2.01 -2.17
C ARG A 94 14.19 -2.43 -2.82
N ARG A 95 13.97 -3.72 -3.03
CA ARG A 95 12.70 -4.25 -3.55
C ARG A 95 11.52 -3.83 -2.66
N TYR A 96 11.64 -4.05 -1.35
CA TYR A 96 10.64 -3.60 -0.38
C TYR A 96 10.35 -2.10 -0.46
N ASN A 97 11.40 -1.27 -0.56
CA ASN A 97 11.28 0.18 -0.65
C ASN A 97 10.65 0.64 -1.97
N GLY A 98 10.93 -0.04 -3.07
CA GLY A 98 10.29 0.20 -4.37
C GLY A 98 8.78 0.03 -4.26
N ILE A 99 8.34 -1.12 -3.75
CA ILE A 99 6.91 -1.42 -3.52
C ILE A 99 6.27 -0.39 -2.61
N ARG A 100 6.90 -0.06 -1.48
CA ARG A 100 6.36 0.94 -0.54
C ARG A 100 6.27 2.33 -1.16
N SER A 101 7.22 2.68 -2.04
CA SER A 101 7.16 3.94 -2.79
C SER A 101 5.91 4.02 -3.66
N LEU A 102 5.56 2.97 -4.38
CA LEU A 102 4.36 2.93 -5.21
C LEU A 102 3.09 3.12 -4.37
N LYS A 103 2.98 2.42 -3.23
CA LYS A 103 1.85 2.57 -2.29
C LYS A 103 1.67 4.01 -1.82
N GLU A 104 2.73 4.63 -1.33
CA GLU A 104 2.66 5.98 -0.75
C GLU A 104 2.39 7.06 -1.82
N ILE A 105 2.92 6.88 -3.03
CA ILE A 105 2.60 7.76 -4.18
C ILE A 105 1.12 7.64 -4.52
N ALA A 106 0.58 6.41 -4.58
CA ALA A 106 -0.83 6.16 -4.85
C ALA A 106 -1.76 6.77 -3.79
N LEU A 107 -1.40 6.69 -2.50
CA LEU A 107 -2.15 7.32 -1.41
C LEU A 107 -2.10 8.86 -1.47
N THR A 108 -0.92 9.40 -1.79
CA THR A 108 -0.67 10.84 -1.71
C THR A 108 -1.26 11.59 -2.89
N ALA A 109 -1.15 11.04 -4.09
CA ALA A 109 -1.51 11.66 -5.36
C ALA A 109 -2.28 10.69 -6.28
N PRO A 110 -3.46 10.19 -5.86
CA PRO A 110 -4.18 9.11 -6.55
C PRO A 110 -4.52 9.43 -8.00
N LEU A 111 -4.97 10.66 -8.28
CA LEU A 111 -5.27 11.11 -9.66
C LEU A 111 -4.03 11.07 -10.55
N ARG A 112 -2.88 11.56 -10.05
CA ARG A 112 -1.64 11.56 -10.84
C ARG A 112 -1.11 10.15 -11.04
N TYR A 113 -1.12 9.35 -9.97
CA TYR A 113 -0.74 7.95 -10.02
C TYR A 113 -1.53 7.18 -11.08
N TYR A 114 -2.85 7.38 -11.14
CA TYR A 114 -3.72 6.79 -12.17
C TYR A 114 -3.27 7.06 -13.61
N HIS A 115 -2.73 8.26 -13.89
CA HIS A 115 -2.21 8.59 -15.21
C HIS A 115 -0.79 8.06 -15.46
N LEU A 116 0.00 7.84 -14.40
CA LEU A 116 1.41 7.43 -14.50
C LEU A 116 1.61 5.92 -14.63
N ILE A 117 0.60 5.10 -14.32
CA ILE A 117 0.64 3.63 -14.46
C ILE A 117 0.36 3.14 -15.89
N THR A 118 0.46 4.04 -16.88
CA THR A 118 0.27 3.73 -18.31
C THR A 118 1.65 3.67 -19.01
N PRO A 119 1.95 2.64 -19.83
CA PRO A 119 1.09 1.52 -20.22
C PRO A 119 0.90 0.47 -19.11
N ILE A 120 -0.34 0.01 -18.97
CA ILE A 120 -0.81 -0.88 -17.91
C ILE A 120 -0.07 -2.22 -17.93
N ASP A 121 0.07 -2.82 -19.11
CA ASP A 121 0.69 -4.15 -19.26
C ASP A 121 2.13 -4.18 -18.74
N GLU A 122 2.89 -3.13 -19.03
CA GLU A 122 4.29 -3.02 -18.60
C GLU A 122 4.38 -2.78 -17.10
N TYR A 123 3.58 -1.84 -16.59
CA TYR A 123 3.56 -1.49 -15.17
C TYR A 123 3.19 -2.70 -14.31
N PHE A 124 2.09 -3.38 -14.65
CA PHE A 124 1.58 -4.49 -13.88
C PHE A 124 2.35 -5.78 -14.12
N GLY A 125 2.93 -5.99 -15.31
CA GLY A 125 3.87 -7.10 -15.53
C GLY A 125 5.06 -7.05 -14.57
N GLN A 126 5.64 -5.87 -14.34
CA GLN A 126 6.69 -5.69 -13.35
C GLN A 126 6.18 -5.87 -11.92
N LEU A 127 5.00 -5.33 -11.60
CA LEU A 127 4.43 -5.43 -10.26
C LEU A 127 4.04 -6.87 -9.89
N PHE A 128 3.50 -7.66 -10.84
CA PHE A 128 3.14 -9.07 -10.63
C PHE A 128 4.35 -9.97 -10.42
N SER A 129 5.53 -9.61 -10.95
CA SER A 129 6.77 -10.36 -10.66
C SER A 129 7.06 -10.45 -9.14
N VAL A 130 6.59 -9.47 -8.37
CA VAL A 130 6.74 -9.41 -6.91
C VAL A 130 5.89 -10.45 -6.18
N MET A 131 4.81 -10.94 -6.80
CA MET A 131 3.97 -12.00 -6.22
C MET A 131 4.77 -13.28 -5.93
N ALA A 132 5.78 -13.56 -6.77
CA ALA A 132 6.67 -14.70 -6.66
C ALA A 132 7.95 -14.42 -5.83
N ASP A 133 8.09 -13.23 -5.23
CA ASP A 133 9.29 -12.89 -4.44
C ASP A 133 9.50 -13.93 -3.33
N PRO A 134 10.72 -14.42 -3.05
CA PRO A 134 10.97 -15.41 -2.01
C PRO A 134 10.61 -14.92 -0.60
N ASN A 135 10.70 -13.62 -0.34
CA ASN A 135 10.47 -13.02 0.97
C ASN A 135 9.00 -12.69 1.22
N LYS A 136 8.43 -13.28 2.27
CA LYS A 136 7.01 -13.11 2.64
C LYS A 136 6.60 -11.65 2.87
N TYR A 137 7.41 -10.89 3.60
CA TYR A 137 7.08 -9.49 3.94
C TYR A 137 7.07 -8.57 2.71
N ILE A 138 7.80 -8.93 1.65
CA ILE A 138 7.77 -8.23 0.35
C ILE A 138 6.45 -8.53 -0.36
N ARG A 139 6.02 -9.80 -0.37
CA ARG A 139 4.69 -10.20 -0.91
C ARG A 139 3.54 -9.51 -0.16
N GLU A 140 3.64 -9.39 1.16
CA GLU A 140 2.65 -8.66 1.98
C GLU A 140 2.64 -7.15 1.65
N ALA A 141 3.81 -6.54 1.47
CA ALA A 141 3.89 -5.15 1.02
C ALA A 141 3.30 -4.95 -0.38
N PHE A 142 3.47 -5.92 -1.28
CA PHE A 142 2.82 -5.93 -2.59
C PHE A 142 1.30 -5.94 -2.43
N ALA A 143 0.74 -6.80 -1.57
CA ALA A 143 -0.69 -6.84 -1.30
C ALA A 143 -1.23 -5.50 -0.78
N GLU A 144 -0.50 -4.86 0.14
CA GLU A 144 -0.84 -3.52 0.63
C GLU A 144 -0.73 -2.42 -0.42
N THR A 145 0.12 -2.61 -1.44
CA THR A 145 0.23 -1.69 -2.57
C THR A 145 -0.91 -1.91 -3.55
N MET A 146 -1.21 -3.17 -3.88
CA MET A 146 -2.35 -3.56 -4.70
C MET A 146 -3.67 -3.08 -4.09
N ARG A 147 -3.84 -3.19 -2.79
CA ARG A 147 -4.94 -2.60 -2.02
C ARG A 147 -5.26 -1.17 -2.42
N VAL A 148 -4.24 -0.30 -2.44
CA VAL A 148 -4.40 1.13 -2.73
C VAL A 148 -4.59 1.33 -4.22
N THR A 149 -3.77 0.68 -5.04
CA THR A 149 -3.85 0.75 -6.51
C THR A 149 -5.24 0.37 -7.01
N LEU A 150 -5.79 -0.73 -6.50
CA LEU A 150 -7.13 -1.22 -6.85
C LEU A 150 -8.23 -0.25 -6.42
N THR A 151 -8.13 0.39 -5.25
CA THR A 151 -9.08 1.45 -4.86
C THR A 151 -9.03 2.63 -5.83
N VAL A 152 -7.82 3.08 -6.21
CA VAL A 152 -7.64 4.19 -7.17
C VAL A 152 -8.23 3.88 -8.54
N LEU A 153 -8.16 2.61 -8.96
CA LEU A 153 -8.75 2.12 -10.21
C LEU A 153 -10.27 1.97 -10.11
N ALA A 154 -10.77 1.37 -9.02
CA ALA A 154 -12.21 1.21 -8.78
C ALA A 154 -12.95 2.55 -8.70
N ASP A 155 -12.29 3.59 -8.14
CA ASP A 155 -12.81 4.97 -8.14
C ASP A 155 -13.06 5.55 -9.55
N ARG A 156 -12.41 5.01 -10.58
CA ARG A 156 -12.37 5.54 -11.95
C ARG A 156 -12.78 4.50 -12.99
N GLU A 157 -13.53 3.49 -12.56
CA GLU A 157 -13.97 2.36 -13.40
C GLU A 157 -14.77 2.82 -14.64
N ASP A 158 -15.46 3.96 -14.54
CA ASP A 158 -16.26 4.55 -15.63
C ASP A 158 -15.44 5.39 -16.63
N GLU A 159 -14.17 5.70 -16.35
CA GLU A 159 -13.39 6.66 -17.14
C GLU A 159 -12.65 6.03 -18.34
N GLU A 160 -12.06 4.83 -18.20
CA GLU A 160 -11.21 4.24 -19.25
C GLU A 160 -11.36 2.70 -19.36
N GLN A 161 -11.85 2.20 -20.50
CA GLN A 161 -12.05 0.75 -20.75
C GLN A 161 -10.75 -0.07 -20.69
N GLU A 162 -9.60 0.51 -21.06
CA GLU A 162 -8.31 -0.18 -20.98
C GLU A 162 -7.92 -0.51 -19.53
N LYS A 163 -8.33 0.31 -18.55
CA LYS A 163 -8.08 0.07 -17.12
C LYS A 163 -9.08 -0.91 -16.50
N ASN A 164 -10.21 -1.13 -17.14
CA ASN A 164 -11.10 -2.23 -16.80
C ASN A 164 -10.54 -3.58 -17.26
N LEU A 165 -9.79 -3.61 -18.37
CA LEU A 165 -9.03 -4.79 -18.81
C LEU A 165 -8.00 -5.22 -17.75
N PHE A 166 -7.42 -4.26 -17.04
CA PHE A 166 -6.48 -4.56 -15.95
C PHE A 166 -7.12 -5.41 -14.83
N LEU A 167 -8.33 -5.07 -14.37
CA LEU A 167 -8.97 -5.82 -13.28
C LEU A 167 -9.20 -7.28 -13.69
N GLN A 168 -9.54 -7.51 -14.96
CA GLN A 168 -9.63 -8.85 -15.54
C GLN A 168 -8.27 -9.56 -15.60
N MET A 169 -7.22 -8.85 -16.00
CA MET A 169 -5.85 -9.38 -16.01
C MET A 169 -5.38 -9.76 -14.60
N ALA A 170 -5.61 -8.90 -13.61
CA ALA A 170 -5.25 -9.16 -12.21
C ALA A 170 -5.99 -10.39 -11.67
N CYS A 171 -7.28 -10.54 -11.98
CA CYS A 171 -8.05 -11.73 -11.63
C CYS A 171 -7.46 -12.99 -12.29
N LYS A 172 -7.19 -12.94 -13.60
CA LYS A 172 -6.60 -14.07 -14.34
C LYS A 172 -5.21 -14.46 -13.82
N GLU A 173 -4.35 -13.48 -13.56
CA GLU A 173 -3.01 -13.70 -13.04
C GLU A 173 -3.05 -14.32 -11.64
N SER A 174 -3.94 -13.79 -10.79
CA SER A 174 -4.19 -14.32 -9.46
C SER A 174 -4.62 -15.79 -9.52
N MET A 175 -5.60 -16.13 -10.37
CA MET A 175 -6.10 -17.51 -10.50
C MET A 175 -5.03 -18.45 -11.07
N THR A 176 -4.21 -17.98 -12.01
CA THR A 176 -3.10 -18.75 -12.58
C THR A 176 -2.07 -19.12 -11.50
N CYS A 177 -1.82 -18.21 -10.56
CA CYS A 177 -0.95 -18.45 -9.40
C CYS A 177 -1.54 -19.45 -8.39
N LEU A 178 -2.85 -19.70 -8.40
CA LEU A 178 -3.53 -20.67 -7.52
C LEU A 178 -3.52 -22.10 -8.06
N ALA A 179 -3.06 -22.31 -9.29
CA ALA A 179 -2.97 -23.64 -9.89
C ALA A 179 -2.01 -24.56 -9.11
N SER A 180 -2.32 -25.86 -9.10
CA SER A 180 -1.64 -26.88 -8.29
C SER A 180 -0.14 -27.06 -8.59
N ASP A 181 0.33 -26.60 -9.75
CA ASP A 181 1.72 -26.79 -10.20
C ASP A 181 2.66 -25.63 -9.78
N GLN A 182 2.13 -24.60 -9.12
CA GLN A 182 2.88 -23.41 -8.76
C GLN A 182 3.66 -23.57 -7.46
N ASN A 183 4.76 -22.82 -7.33
CA ASN A 183 5.55 -22.80 -6.10
C ASN A 183 4.76 -22.15 -4.95
N ASP A 184 5.03 -22.54 -3.70
CA ASP A 184 4.34 -21.99 -2.52
C ASP A 184 4.35 -20.45 -2.45
N ALA A 185 5.46 -19.83 -2.88
CA ALA A 185 5.59 -18.37 -2.90
C ALA A 185 4.61 -17.73 -3.90
N GLN A 186 4.45 -18.32 -5.08
CA GLN A 186 3.49 -17.88 -6.10
C GLN A 186 2.06 -18.08 -5.62
N VAL A 187 1.74 -19.23 -5.01
CA VAL A 187 0.42 -19.49 -4.43
C VAL A 187 0.10 -18.46 -3.34
N HIS A 188 1.06 -18.17 -2.45
CA HIS A 188 0.88 -17.14 -1.41
C HIS A 188 0.66 -15.74 -2.00
N GLY A 189 1.45 -15.33 -2.99
CA GLY A 189 1.29 -14.05 -3.69
C GLY A 189 -0.05 -13.95 -4.43
N GLY A 190 -0.45 -15.03 -5.11
CA GLY A 190 -1.76 -15.19 -5.75
C GLY A 190 -2.90 -15.03 -4.76
N LEU A 191 -2.87 -15.76 -3.64
CA LEU A 191 -3.89 -15.63 -2.59
C LEU A 191 -3.97 -14.21 -2.04
N LEU A 192 -2.84 -13.52 -1.88
CA LEU A 192 -2.84 -12.13 -1.42
C LEU A 192 -3.50 -11.18 -2.44
N LEU A 193 -3.17 -11.30 -3.72
CA LEU A 193 -3.83 -10.50 -4.77
C LEU A 193 -5.34 -10.81 -4.83
N PHE A 194 -5.68 -12.09 -4.82
CA PHE A 194 -7.07 -12.56 -4.80
C PHE A 194 -7.88 -11.97 -3.65
N ASN A 195 -7.29 -11.95 -2.46
CA ASN A 195 -7.89 -11.40 -1.25
C ASN A 195 -8.21 -9.90 -1.39
N GLU A 196 -7.35 -9.15 -2.09
CA GLU A 196 -7.56 -7.71 -2.33
C GLU A 196 -8.60 -7.47 -3.44
N LEU A 197 -8.66 -8.32 -4.48
CA LEU A 197 -9.70 -8.29 -5.51
C LEU A 197 -11.09 -8.60 -4.93
N LEU A 198 -11.19 -9.58 -4.04
CA LEU A 198 -12.44 -9.86 -3.32
C LEU A 198 -12.86 -8.70 -2.40
N ARG A 199 -11.89 -7.98 -1.85
CA ARG A 199 -12.22 -6.85 -0.97
C ARG A 199 -12.91 -5.72 -1.73
N ILE A 200 -12.46 -5.42 -2.94
CA ILE A 200 -13.06 -4.35 -3.76
C ILE A 200 -14.40 -4.77 -4.40
N SER A 201 -14.71 -6.07 -4.47
CA SER A 201 -15.98 -6.54 -5.08
C SER A 201 -17.18 -6.45 -4.13
N ASP A 202 -16.94 -6.55 -2.82
CA ASP A 202 -18.00 -6.51 -1.80
C ASP A 202 -17.68 -5.57 -0.63
N MET A 203 -17.84 -4.27 -0.90
CA MET A 203 -17.52 -3.23 0.08
C MET A 203 -18.51 -3.19 1.26
N LYS A 204 -19.77 -3.63 1.07
CA LYS A 204 -20.76 -3.72 2.16
C LYS A 204 -20.31 -4.70 3.22
N PHE A 205 -19.87 -5.88 2.79
CA PHE A 205 -19.28 -6.88 3.68
C PHE A 205 -18.04 -6.32 4.37
N GLU A 206 -17.12 -5.71 3.62
CA GLU A 206 -15.88 -5.20 4.19
C GLU A 206 -16.11 -4.08 5.22
N SER A 207 -17.06 -3.17 4.99
CA SER A 207 -17.43 -2.16 5.99
C SER A 207 -17.93 -2.79 7.29
N THR A 208 -18.85 -3.76 7.17
CA THR A 208 -19.41 -4.48 8.33
C THR A 208 -18.31 -5.25 9.06
N TYR A 209 -17.42 -5.91 8.32
CA TYR A 209 -16.29 -6.64 8.87
C TYR A 209 -15.33 -5.71 9.63
N GLN A 210 -15.03 -4.53 9.08
CA GLN A 210 -14.18 -3.54 9.75
C GLN A 210 -14.83 -2.98 11.02
N ASP A 211 -16.12 -2.70 11.03
CA ASP A 211 -16.85 -2.24 12.21
C ASP A 211 -16.81 -3.26 13.35
N LEU A 212 -17.02 -4.55 13.03
CA LEU A 212 -16.88 -5.65 13.98
C LEU A 212 -15.45 -5.78 14.50
N PHE A 213 -14.45 -5.62 13.63
CA PHE A 213 -13.04 -5.69 14.05
C PHE A 213 -12.62 -4.51 14.93
N GLN A 214 -13.10 -3.30 14.61
CA GLN A 214 -12.82 -2.08 15.35
C GLN A 214 -13.46 -2.12 16.74
N SER A 215 -14.72 -2.55 16.83
CA SER A 215 -15.41 -2.73 18.12
C SER A 215 -14.70 -3.76 19.02
N TYR A 216 -14.19 -4.85 18.43
CA TYR A 216 -13.36 -5.83 19.16
C TYR A 216 -12.02 -5.25 19.64
N LYS A 217 -11.31 -4.47 18.81
CA LYS A 217 -10.04 -3.82 19.18
C LYS A 217 -10.23 -2.82 20.34
N VAL A 218 -11.28 -2.01 20.30
CA VAL A 218 -11.63 -1.07 21.38
C VAL A 218 -11.90 -1.82 22.70
N MET A 219 -12.47 -3.03 22.62
CA MET A 219 -12.69 -3.85 23.80
C MET A 219 -11.39 -4.38 24.42
N LYS A 220 -10.36 -4.69 23.60
CA LYS A 220 -9.03 -5.11 24.07
C LYS A 220 -8.13 -3.95 24.55
N SER A 221 -8.30 -2.73 24.02
CA SER A 221 -7.41 -1.59 24.34
C SER A 221 -7.65 -0.94 25.72
N LYS A 222 -8.63 -1.43 26.49
CA LYS A 222 -8.84 -1.02 27.89
C LYS A 222 -7.67 -1.39 28.82
N VAL A 223 -6.66 -2.12 28.35
CA VAL A 223 -5.37 -2.29 29.04
C VAL A 223 -4.45 -1.13 28.66
N PHE A 224 -4.43 -0.10 29.51
CA PHE A 224 -3.62 1.12 29.36
C PHE A 224 -2.14 0.82 29.05
N SER A 225 -1.66 1.22 27.87
CA SER A 225 -0.23 1.14 27.50
C SER A 225 0.44 2.52 27.65
N TYR A 226 1.53 2.57 28.42
CA TYR A 226 2.36 3.74 28.68
C TYR A 226 2.99 4.39 27.42
N LYS A 227 3.01 3.68 26.29
CA LYS A 227 3.44 4.24 24.98
C LYS A 227 2.46 5.30 24.44
N ASN A 228 1.20 5.27 24.85
CA ASN A 228 0.18 6.21 24.38
C ASN A 228 0.25 7.59 25.05
N ILE A 229 0.90 7.70 26.23
CA ILE A 229 1.03 8.96 26.97
C ILE A 229 1.94 9.95 26.23
N HIS A 230 3.03 9.47 25.63
CA HIS A 230 3.95 10.31 24.87
C HIS A 230 3.34 10.78 23.54
N ARG A 231 2.57 9.92 22.86
CA ARG A 231 1.80 10.29 21.66
C ARG A 231 0.74 11.35 21.97
N ALA A 232 -0.02 11.17 23.05
CA ALA A 232 -1.06 12.11 23.47
C ALA A 232 -0.46 13.48 23.80
N ARG A 233 0.66 13.54 24.53
CA ARG A 233 1.34 14.81 24.85
C ARG A 233 1.84 15.54 23.60
N PHE A 234 2.39 14.82 22.63
CA PHE A 234 2.88 15.40 21.38
C PHE A 234 1.72 15.91 20.51
N ALA A 235 0.59 15.18 20.45
CA ALA A 235 -0.59 15.65 19.74
C ALA A 235 -1.20 16.91 20.37
N PHE A 236 -1.29 16.95 21.70
CA PHE A 236 -1.87 18.06 22.47
C PHE A 236 -1.13 19.39 22.25
N THR A 237 0.20 19.36 22.10
CA THR A 237 0.99 20.57 21.83
C THR A 237 0.70 21.21 20.48
N PHE A 238 0.33 20.43 19.46
CA PHE A 238 -0.03 20.96 18.15
C PHE A 238 -1.48 21.45 18.10
N GLU A 239 -2.40 20.76 18.78
CA GLU A 239 -3.81 21.18 18.90
C GLU A 239 -3.93 22.55 19.58
N GLN A 240 -3.10 22.87 20.57
CA GLN A 240 -3.08 24.18 21.22
C GLN A 240 -2.62 25.33 20.29
N ILE A 241 -1.88 25.02 19.22
CA ILE A 241 -1.38 26.00 18.25
C ILE A 241 -2.30 26.04 17.01
N GLY A 242 -3.35 25.22 16.97
CA GLY A 242 -4.26 25.12 15.83
C GLY A 242 -3.66 24.39 14.62
N LEU A 243 -2.56 23.65 14.81
CA LEU A 243 -1.99 22.76 13.80
C LEU A 243 -2.38 21.31 14.05
N SER A 244 -2.60 20.55 12.99
CA SER A 244 -2.74 19.09 13.10
C SER A 244 -1.39 18.48 13.50
N SER A 245 -1.43 17.52 14.44
CA SER A 245 -0.19 16.87 14.87
C SER A 245 0.47 16.14 13.67
N PRO A 246 1.80 16.19 13.56
CA PRO A 246 2.52 15.55 12.46
C PRO A 246 2.23 14.05 12.31
N ILE A 247 1.96 13.40 13.44
CA ILE A 247 1.61 11.97 13.52
C ILE A 247 0.19 11.73 13.02
N ASN A 248 -0.76 12.61 13.34
CA ASN A 248 -2.14 12.50 12.84
C ASN A 248 -2.21 12.71 11.32
N ILE A 249 -1.33 13.53 10.73
CA ILE A 249 -1.25 13.70 9.28
C ILE A 249 -0.79 12.39 8.61
N ILE A 250 0.23 11.74 9.17
CA ILE A 250 0.71 10.44 8.67
C ILE A 250 -0.41 9.39 8.79
N ASP A 251 -1.07 9.30 9.94
CA ASP A 251 -2.15 8.34 10.17
C ASP A 251 -3.38 8.63 9.28
N SER A 252 -3.64 9.91 8.96
CA SER A 252 -4.73 10.31 8.04
C SER A 252 -4.46 9.94 6.58
N LEU A 253 -3.19 9.91 6.14
CA LEU A 253 -2.81 9.43 4.80
C LEU A 253 -3.10 7.94 4.63
N GLU A 254 -2.98 7.15 5.70
CA GLU A 254 -3.31 5.72 5.68
C GLU A 254 -4.83 5.46 5.70
N GLN A 255 -5.61 6.41 6.23
CA GLN A 255 -7.06 6.31 6.37
C GLN A 255 -7.85 6.98 5.22
N SER A 256 -7.20 7.71 4.32
CA SER A 256 -7.89 8.48 3.27
C SER A 256 -8.34 7.68 2.05
N SER A 257 -8.13 6.36 2.00
CA SER A 257 -8.71 5.53 0.94
C SER A 257 -10.21 5.38 1.22
N VAL A 258 -11.02 6.20 0.57
CA VAL A 258 -12.47 6.00 0.53
C VAL A 258 -12.74 4.57 0.07
N PRO A 259 -13.64 3.83 0.74
CA PRO A 259 -13.98 2.49 0.34
C PRO A 259 -14.75 2.51 -0.98
N SER A 260 -14.09 2.08 -2.05
CA SER A 260 -14.65 2.09 -3.41
C SER A 260 -14.88 0.67 -3.89
N GLN A 261 -16.11 0.43 -4.34
CA GLN A 261 -16.56 -0.86 -4.82
C GLN A 261 -16.41 -0.91 -6.34
N SER A 262 -15.76 -1.95 -6.88
CA SER A 262 -15.76 -2.23 -8.31
C SER A 262 -16.96 -3.11 -8.66
N PHE A 263 -17.82 -2.62 -9.55
CA PHE A 263 -18.97 -3.37 -10.03
C PHE A 263 -18.56 -4.47 -11.00
N LEU A 264 -17.52 -4.22 -11.82
CA LEU A 264 -17.00 -5.20 -12.77
C LEU A 264 -16.36 -6.39 -12.06
N MET A 265 -15.62 -6.16 -10.97
CA MET A 265 -15.12 -7.28 -10.17
C MET A 265 -16.24 -8.07 -9.52
N ARG A 266 -17.26 -7.40 -8.99
CA ARG A 266 -18.41 -8.11 -8.44
C ARG A 266 -19.08 -9.00 -9.49
N SER A 267 -19.31 -8.52 -10.71
CA SER A 267 -19.92 -9.33 -11.76
C SER A 267 -19.04 -10.54 -12.14
N ILE A 268 -17.73 -10.34 -12.32
CA ILE A 268 -16.79 -11.43 -12.66
C ILE A 268 -16.74 -12.50 -11.57
N PHE A 269 -16.78 -12.10 -10.30
CA PHE A 269 -16.78 -13.04 -9.18
C PHE A 269 -18.09 -13.83 -9.08
N LEU A 270 -19.23 -13.21 -9.38
CA LEU A 270 -20.52 -13.90 -9.37
C LEU A 270 -20.65 -14.87 -10.55
N GLU A 271 -20.20 -14.47 -11.74
CA GLU A 271 -20.24 -15.32 -12.93
C GLU A 271 -19.35 -16.57 -12.80
N ASN A 272 -18.17 -16.42 -12.20
CA ASN A 272 -17.19 -17.51 -12.06
C ASN A 272 -17.14 -18.13 -10.65
N PHE A 273 -18.17 -17.90 -9.83
CA PHE A 273 -18.15 -18.24 -8.41
C PHE A 273 -17.81 -19.72 -8.13
N LEU A 274 -18.42 -20.63 -8.89
CA LEU A 274 -18.22 -22.07 -8.73
C LEU A 274 -16.78 -22.48 -9.08
N GLU A 275 -16.25 -22.00 -10.21
CA GLU A 275 -14.89 -22.29 -10.64
C GLU A 275 -13.85 -21.78 -9.63
N ILE A 276 -14.12 -20.62 -9.04
CA ILE A 276 -13.29 -20.02 -8.00
C ILE A 276 -13.31 -20.89 -6.73
N CYS A 277 -14.47 -21.37 -6.30
CA CYS A 277 -14.59 -22.26 -5.15
C CYS A 277 -13.83 -23.58 -5.39
N ASP A 278 -13.95 -24.16 -6.58
CA ASP A 278 -13.26 -25.39 -6.96
C ASP A 278 -11.73 -25.26 -6.92
N GLN A 279 -11.18 -24.07 -7.18
CA GLN A 279 -9.74 -23.82 -7.07
C GLN A 279 -9.28 -23.52 -5.63
N ILE A 280 -10.11 -22.88 -4.80
CA ILE A 280 -9.73 -22.44 -3.45
C ILE A 280 -9.93 -23.53 -2.40
N LEU A 281 -10.99 -24.32 -2.50
CA LEU A 281 -11.29 -25.38 -1.54
C LEU A 281 -10.17 -26.43 -1.41
N PRO A 282 -9.53 -26.91 -2.50
CA PRO A 282 -8.39 -27.84 -2.40
C PRO A 282 -7.20 -27.24 -1.65
N LEU A 283 -6.96 -25.94 -1.82
CA LEU A 283 -5.85 -25.24 -1.16
C LEU A 283 -6.02 -25.23 0.36
N ILE A 284 -7.25 -25.27 0.89
CA ILE A 284 -7.49 -25.34 2.34
C ILE A 284 -6.85 -26.60 2.93
N HIS A 285 -7.06 -27.75 2.28
CA HIS A 285 -6.57 -29.04 2.75
C HIS A 285 -5.05 -29.22 2.57
N GLN A 286 -4.47 -28.51 1.61
CA GLN A 286 -3.03 -28.61 1.27
C GLN A 286 -2.20 -27.46 1.86
N SER A 287 -2.84 -26.46 2.46
CA SER A 287 -2.16 -25.21 2.82
C SER A 287 -1.13 -25.39 3.93
N LYS A 288 0.07 -24.87 3.68
CA LYS A 288 1.06 -24.58 4.71
C LYS A 288 0.60 -23.38 5.56
N SER A 289 1.13 -23.25 6.77
CA SER A 289 0.77 -22.21 7.75
C SER A 289 0.71 -20.78 7.18
N THR A 290 1.60 -20.44 6.25
CA THR A 290 1.62 -19.12 5.60
C THR A 290 0.35 -18.82 4.79
N ASN A 291 -0.16 -19.82 4.06
CA ASN A 291 -1.31 -19.66 3.18
C ASN A 291 -2.62 -19.74 3.97
N ALA A 292 -2.62 -20.53 5.05
CA ALA A 292 -3.77 -20.67 5.95
C ALA A 292 -4.24 -19.30 6.51
N HIS A 293 -3.31 -18.41 6.86
CA HIS A 293 -3.66 -17.06 7.33
C HIS A 293 -4.44 -16.23 6.32
N VAL A 294 -4.09 -16.32 5.02
CA VAL A 294 -4.78 -15.58 3.95
C VAL A 294 -6.12 -16.24 3.64
N LEU A 295 -6.17 -17.57 3.62
CA LEU A 295 -7.41 -18.33 3.40
C LEU A 295 -8.49 -18.03 4.45
N ILE A 296 -8.10 -17.85 5.72
CA ILE A 296 -9.04 -17.45 6.78
C ILE A 296 -9.68 -16.07 6.50
N GLN A 297 -9.00 -15.19 5.77
CA GLN A 297 -9.56 -13.89 5.36
C GLN A 297 -10.42 -13.99 4.10
N ILE A 298 -10.06 -14.88 3.18
CA ILE A 298 -10.77 -15.09 1.90
C ILE A 298 -12.12 -15.77 2.12
N LEU A 299 -12.19 -16.79 2.98
CA LEU A 299 -13.40 -17.61 3.13
C LEU A 299 -14.66 -16.81 3.53
N PRO A 300 -14.60 -15.88 4.51
CA PRO A 300 -15.75 -15.04 4.83
C PRO A 300 -16.18 -14.14 3.65
N ARG A 301 -15.23 -13.64 2.86
CA ARG A 301 -15.50 -12.80 1.68
C ARG A 301 -16.12 -13.58 0.53
N LEU A 302 -15.68 -14.82 0.31
CA LEU A 302 -16.34 -15.70 -0.66
C LEU A 302 -17.75 -16.08 -0.20
N ALA A 303 -17.92 -16.35 1.10
CA ALA A 303 -19.22 -16.68 1.64
C ALA A 303 -20.22 -15.52 1.47
N SER A 304 -19.80 -14.26 1.62
CA SER A 304 -20.69 -13.11 1.45
C SER A 304 -21.24 -12.97 0.03
N LEU A 305 -20.47 -13.39 -0.98
CA LEU A 305 -20.91 -13.36 -2.38
C LEU A 305 -22.00 -14.40 -2.71
N ASN A 306 -22.13 -15.47 -1.92
CA ASN A 306 -23.12 -16.53 -2.14
C ASN A 306 -24.50 -16.27 -1.51
N TYR A 307 -24.62 -15.25 -0.63
CA TYR A 307 -25.86 -14.95 0.10
C TYR A 307 -26.81 -13.98 -0.63
N GLU A 308 -26.50 -13.62 -1.88
CA GLU A 308 -27.35 -12.79 -2.75
C GLU A 308 -27.82 -13.59 -3.97
#